data_AF-A0A7C3EX03-F1
#
_entry.id   AF-A0A7C3EX03-F1
#
_cell.length_a   1.000
_cell.length_b   1.000
_cell.length_c   1.000
_cell.angle_alpha   90.00
_cell.angle_beta   90.00
_cell.angle_gamma   90.00
#
_symmetry.space_group_name_H-M   'P 1'
#
loop_
_entity.id
_entity.type
_entity.pdbx_description
1 polymer ?
#
loop_
_entity_poly.entity_id
_entity_poly.type
_entity_poly.pdbx_seq_one_letter_code
_entity_poly.pdbx_strand_id
1 'polypeptide(L)'
;MRVHVTPMLIVGALLVSGFSLADEVELLNGQRIRGSVVEESKDSITFNVTMGGAETKMKFPLSRIHAVVIGGRRIVLNEKPGTDTKAAPKAQPPEHGETPDDDETPQAAQAPVASDPEPEAKAEPSPKAGARSPAEVAALIRKAGATPPEWYEATPLDYPQSLDLSWPEKPQGPWNPSKNIGQYLWSTINENPGRWKSGIRFLHHLLTVHKDNPPVLTRTMESLANSYFNLMQDWARAAFWWEKVATCQKLSVSNTVRLAECYWRLGSKAMAVAKMREVDGYVSAGIVKLWSEMGEPEKALRLAAAMTRPDERGDASWAAEGHLAAGDVCRLHGRYPEALARYQKVLEIQPVGQRKGQIERLRNRAQANIDAIKVYDALDLKRIPDGAYRATSVSYAGPLEVTVSVAAGRIESVRVSRYEDKQYYNSLLAVPERIVAKQSVKGIDAVTCATITSEAIVNATAKALAGAMK
;
A
#
# COMPACT_ATOMS: atom_id res chain seq x y z
N MET A 1 39.33 23.98 -3.08
CA MET A 1 40.55 23.55 -2.37
C MET A 1 40.81 22.10 -2.74
N ARG A 2 41.91 21.78 -3.43
CA ARG A 2 42.28 20.40 -3.77
C ARG A 2 42.75 19.71 -2.49
N VAL A 3 42.05 18.67 -2.04
CA VAL A 3 42.54 17.80 -0.96
C VAL A 3 43.25 16.63 -1.62
N HIS A 4 44.57 16.56 -1.39
CA HIS A 4 45.42 15.42 -1.73
C HIS A 4 45.00 14.20 -0.91
N VAL A 5 44.77 13.07 -1.56
CA VAL A 5 44.67 11.76 -0.90
C VAL A 5 46.00 11.05 -1.11
N THR A 6 46.77 10.93 -0.03
CA THR A 6 48.01 10.15 0.01
C THR A 6 47.65 8.66 -0.02
N PRO A 7 48.27 7.82 -0.88
CA PRO A 7 48.02 6.38 -0.85
C PRO A 7 48.75 5.75 0.34
N MET A 8 48.02 5.13 1.26
CA MET A 8 48.60 4.37 2.36
C MET A 8 48.75 2.92 1.91
N LEU A 9 50.01 2.48 1.76
CA LEU A 9 50.40 1.11 1.50
C LEU A 9 50.65 0.43 2.86
N ILE A 10 49.97 -0.67 3.18
CA ILE A 10 50.41 -1.56 4.26
C ILE A 10 50.48 -3.00 3.72
N VAL A 11 51.69 -3.53 3.87
CA VAL A 11 52.18 -4.85 3.50
C VAL A 11 51.86 -5.87 4.61
N GLY A 12 51.54 -7.09 4.21
CA GLY A 12 52.04 -8.33 4.82
C GLY A 12 51.45 -8.76 6.17
N ALA A 13 50.82 -9.95 6.15
CA ALA A 13 50.27 -10.65 7.30
C ALA A 13 51.28 -10.91 8.43
N LEU A 14 50.85 -10.69 9.67
CA LEU A 14 51.38 -11.37 10.86
C LEU A 14 50.20 -11.80 11.75
N LEU A 15 50.09 -13.10 11.99
CA LEU A 15 49.13 -13.72 12.91
C LEU A 15 49.44 -13.28 14.35
N VAL A 16 48.55 -12.48 14.94
CA VAL A 16 48.45 -12.28 16.39
C VAL A 16 47.00 -12.52 16.78
N SER A 17 46.77 -13.57 17.56
CA SER A 17 45.50 -13.89 18.18
C SER A 17 45.16 -12.87 19.27
N GLY A 18 44.55 -11.77 18.88
CA GLY A 18 43.83 -10.85 19.74
C GLY A 18 42.36 -10.81 19.31
N PHE A 19 41.43 -10.61 20.24
CA PHE A 19 40.03 -10.33 19.91
C PHE A 19 39.97 -9.08 19.02
N SER A 20 39.95 -9.28 17.70
CA SER A 20 39.69 -8.21 16.75
C SER A 20 38.23 -7.80 16.91
N LEU A 21 38.00 -6.56 17.33
CA LEU A 21 36.67 -5.96 17.19
C LEU A 21 36.32 -5.96 15.71
N ALA A 22 35.17 -6.57 15.35
CA ALA A 22 34.71 -6.60 13.97
C ALA A 22 34.72 -5.18 13.39
N ASP A 23 35.21 -5.05 12.15
CA ASP A 23 35.16 -3.79 11.43
C ASP A 23 33.70 -3.41 11.17
N GLU A 24 33.42 -2.11 11.06
CA GLU A 24 32.05 -1.59 10.89
C GLU A 24 32.01 -0.53 9.80
N VAL A 25 31.03 -0.62 8.89
CA VAL A 25 30.65 0.48 7.99
C VAL A 25 29.40 1.14 8.52
N GLU A 26 29.45 2.44 8.72
CA GLU A 26 28.28 3.29 8.93
C GLU A 26 27.96 4.03 7.64
N LEU A 27 26.79 3.75 7.06
CA LEU A 27 26.30 4.42 5.85
C LEU A 27 25.74 5.80 6.19
N LEU A 28 25.65 6.68 5.18
CA LEU A 28 25.11 8.04 5.33
C LEU A 28 23.66 8.08 5.83
N ASN A 29 22.89 7.01 5.65
CA ASN A 29 21.54 6.84 6.18
C ASN A 29 21.50 6.34 7.64
N GLY A 30 22.65 6.21 8.30
CA GLY A 30 22.77 5.75 9.69
C GLY A 30 22.81 4.22 9.88
N GLN A 31 22.62 3.43 8.82
CA GLN A 31 22.74 1.97 8.89
C GLN A 31 24.18 1.57 9.20
N ARG A 32 24.37 0.61 10.12
CA ARG A 32 25.67 0.06 10.49
C ARG A 32 25.77 -1.40 10.09
N ILE A 33 26.87 -1.77 9.47
CA ILE A 33 27.11 -3.11 8.94
C ILE A 33 28.44 -3.59 9.51
N ARG A 34 28.42 -4.72 10.22
CA ARG A 34 29.60 -5.33 10.83
C ARG A 34 30.14 -6.44 9.95
N GLY A 35 31.45 -6.51 9.85
CA GLY A 35 32.14 -7.53 9.06
C GLY A 35 33.64 -7.40 9.18
N SER A 36 34.36 -7.89 8.18
CA SER A 36 35.79 -7.63 8.02
C SER A 36 36.05 -6.97 6.68
N VAL A 37 36.90 -5.94 6.65
CA VAL A 37 37.35 -5.35 5.39
C VAL A 37 38.16 -6.39 4.62
N VAL A 38 37.81 -6.60 3.35
CA VAL A 38 38.53 -7.54 2.46
C VAL A 38 39.27 -6.80 1.36
N GLU A 39 38.76 -5.65 0.92
CA GLU A 39 39.38 -4.87 -0.16
C GLU A 39 39.02 -3.38 -0.04
N GLU A 40 40.00 -2.51 -0.26
CA GLU A 40 39.80 -1.06 -0.35
C GLU A 40 40.27 -0.57 -1.73
N SER A 41 39.42 0.20 -2.41
CA SER A 41 39.75 0.90 -3.65
C SER A 41 39.59 2.41 -3.46
N LYS A 42 40.00 3.19 -4.47
CA LYS A 42 39.87 4.67 -4.44
C LYS A 42 38.42 5.16 -4.33
N ASP A 43 37.45 4.31 -4.64
CA ASP A 43 36.03 4.65 -4.77
C ASP A 43 35.10 3.73 -3.97
N SER A 44 35.60 2.65 -3.34
CA SER A 44 34.78 1.71 -2.58
C SER A 44 35.55 0.93 -1.52
N ILE A 45 34.81 0.36 -0.57
CA ILE A 45 35.33 -0.65 0.37
C ILE A 45 34.44 -1.90 0.28
N THR A 46 35.06 -3.07 0.22
CA THR A 46 34.38 -4.37 0.21
C THR A 46 34.53 -5.04 1.57
N PHE A 47 33.40 -5.41 2.17
CA PHE A 47 33.31 -6.14 3.44
C PHE A 47 32.89 -7.58 3.21
N ASN A 48 33.40 -8.49 4.03
CA ASN A 48 32.78 -9.79 4.23
C ASN A 48 31.81 -9.71 5.41
N VAL A 49 30.54 -10.04 5.16
CA VAL A 49 29.47 -9.97 6.16
C VAL A 49 28.89 -11.37 6.36
N THR A 50 28.74 -11.79 7.61
CA THR A 50 28.07 -13.06 7.94
C THR A 50 26.56 -12.84 8.06
N MET A 51 25.79 -13.46 7.18
CA MET A 51 24.32 -13.43 7.20
C MET A 51 23.79 -14.87 7.23
N GLY A 52 23.06 -15.24 8.29
CA GLY A 52 22.46 -16.58 8.40
C GLY A 52 23.47 -17.74 8.42
N GLY A 53 24.71 -17.49 8.86
CA GLY A 53 25.78 -18.49 8.89
C GLY A 53 26.60 -18.60 7.59
N ALA A 54 26.24 -17.87 6.54
CA ALA A 54 27.02 -17.78 5.29
C ALA A 54 27.75 -16.44 5.19
N GLU A 55 28.99 -16.47 4.69
CA GLU A 55 29.80 -15.27 4.42
C GLU A 55 29.48 -14.72 3.03
N THR A 56 29.16 -13.43 2.93
CA THR A 56 28.87 -12.73 1.67
C THR A 56 29.70 -11.46 1.55
N LYS A 57 30.32 -11.25 0.39
CA LYS A 57 31.05 -10.03 0.07
C LYS A 57 30.09 -8.92 -0.37
N MET A 58 30.15 -7.78 0.31
CA MET A 58 29.37 -6.59 0.00
C MET A 58 30.30 -5.42 -0.33
N LYS A 59 30.11 -4.79 -1.49
CA LYS A 59 30.90 -3.64 -1.94
C LYS A 59 30.13 -2.35 -1.70
N PHE A 60 30.73 -1.42 -0.97
CA PHE A 60 30.13 -0.13 -0.62
C PHE A 60 30.91 1.01 -1.27
N PRO A 61 30.28 1.84 -2.12
CA PRO A 61 30.90 3.05 -2.63
C PRO A 61 31.26 3.99 -1.48
N LEU A 62 32.46 4.59 -1.50
CA LEU A 62 32.92 5.53 -0.47
C LEU A 62 31.95 6.69 -0.31
N SER A 63 31.33 7.17 -1.40
CA SER A 63 30.33 8.23 -1.40
C SER A 63 29.06 7.94 -0.59
N ARG A 64 28.81 6.67 -0.21
CA ARG A 64 27.64 6.26 0.58
C ARG A 64 27.97 5.99 2.05
N ILE A 65 29.25 6.05 2.41
CA ILE A 65 29.74 5.71 3.75
C ILE A 65 29.92 7.00 4.55
N HIS A 66 29.25 7.11 5.69
CA HIS A 66 29.55 8.17 6.66
C HIS A 66 30.89 7.93 7.33
N ALA A 67 31.10 6.75 7.92
CA ALA A 67 32.31 6.41 8.65
C ALA A 67 32.60 4.91 8.58
N VAL A 68 33.86 4.54 8.73
CA VAL A 68 34.29 3.16 8.93
C VAL A 68 35.01 3.03 10.27
N VAL A 69 34.88 1.87 10.92
CA VAL A 69 35.69 1.47 12.07
C VAL A 69 36.53 0.29 11.61
N ILE A 70 37.84 0.45 11.52
CA ILE A 70 38.76 -0.60 11.09
C ILE A 70 39.79 -0.80 12.21
N GLY A 71 39.91 -2.02 12.72
CA GLY A 71 40.82 -2.33 13.84
C GLY A 71 40.57 -1.46 15.09
N GLY A 72 39.30 -1.12 15.35
CA GLY A 72 38.90 -0.27 16.48
C GLY A 72 39.07 1.23 16.29
N ARG A 73 39.67 1.68 15.17
CA ARG A 73 39.81 3.12 14.86
C ARG A 73 38.68 3.58 13.95
N ARG A 74 37.94 4.59 14.40
CA ARG A 74 36.89 5.24 13.60
C ARG A 74 37.48 6.30 12.67
N ILE A 75 37.14 6.23 11.39
CA ILE A 75 37.51 7.18 10.34
C ILE A 75 36.22 7.67 9.70
N VAL A 76 35.96 8.98 9.73
CA VAL A 76 34.81 9.61 9.08
C VAL A 76 35.20 9.94 7.64
N LEU A 77 34.43 9.44 6.67
CA LEU A 77 34.70 9.57 5.23
C LEU A 77 33.82 10.63 4.58
N ASN A 78 32.56 10.73 4.99
CA ASN A 78 31.64 11.78 4.56
C ASN A 78 30.85 12.28 5.76
N GLU A 79 30.54 13.57 5.81
CA GLU A 79 29.66 14.10 6.84
C GLU A 79 28.25 13.52 6.67
N LYS A 80 27.56 13.18 7.78
CA LYS A 80 26.12 12.90 7.69
C LYS A 80 25.44 14.18 7.21
N PRO A 81 24.41 14.11 6.36
CA PRO A 81 23.63 15.29 6.03
C PRO A 81 23.10 15.88 7.34
N GLY A 82 23.64 17.04 7.73
CA GLY A 82 23.15 17.78 8.87
C GLY A 82 21.71 18.17 8.62
N THR A 83 20.91 18.13 9.67
CA THR A 83 19.66 18.89 9.78
C THR A 83 20.01 20.37 9.71
N ASP A 84 20.31 20.87 8.51
CA ASP A 84 20.16 22.28 8.14
C ASP A 84 20.23 22.44 6.61
N THR A 85 19.22 23.15 6.16
CA THR A 85 18.81 23.45 4.79
C THR A 85 19.91 24.05 3.91
N LYS A 86 20.21 23.44 2.75
CA LYS A 86 20.28 24.13 1.43
C LYS A 86 20.52 23.21 0.22
N ALA A 87 19.53 23.26 -0.68
CA ALA A 87 19.54 23.15 -2.14
C ALA A 87 20.35 22.04 -2.86
N ALA A 88 19.62 21.04 -3.36
CA ALA A 88 19.94 20.27 -4.57
C ALA A 88 19.27 20.93 -5.81
N PRO A 89 19.72 20.62 -7.04
CA PRO A 89 19.54 21.48 -8.22
C PRO A 89 18.12 21.53 -8.78
N LYS A 90 17.81 22.67 -9.41
CA LYS A 90 16.53 23.06 -10.01
C LYS A 90 16.01 22.00 -10.99
N ALA A 91 14.84 21.43 -10.70
CA ALA A 91 13.93 20.88 -11.69
C ALA A 91 12.93 21.98 -12.10
N GLN A 92 12.71 22.14 -13.41
CA GLN A 92 11.76 23.10 -13.96
C GLN A 92 10.30 22.69 -13.63
N PRO A 93 9.40 23.65 -13.40
CA PRO A 93 8.01 23.38 -13.08
C PRO A 93 7.22 22.99 -14.34
N PRO A 94 6.28 22.02 -14.26
CA PRO A 94 5.28 21.84 -15.31
C PRO A 94 4.24 22.96 -15.22
N GLU A 95 4.03 23.63 -16.35
CA GLU A 95 2.92 24.55 -16.55
C GLU A 95 1.63 23.79 -16.88
N HIS A 96 0.52 24.46 -16.55
CA HIS A 96 -0.88 24.16 -16.83
C HIS A 96 -1.61 23.24 -15.84
N GLY A 97 -2.65 23.85 -15.25
CA GLY A 97 -3.53 23.22 -14.30
C GLY A 97 -4.56 22.36 -15.01
N GLU A 98 -4.50 21.07 -14.70
CA GLU A 98 -5.63 20.14 -14.67
C GLU A 98 -5.38 19.23 -13.45
N THR A 99 -6.47 18.83 -12.79
CA THR A 99 -6.51 18.03 -11.55
C THR A 99 -5.67 16.75 -11.67
N PRO A 100 -4.94 16.31 -10.63
CA PRO A 100 -4.09 15.14 -10.74
C PRO A 100 -4.92 13.85 -10.76
N ASP A 101 -4.76 13.06 -11.82
CA ASP A 101 -4.89 11.60 -11.74
C ASP A 101 -3.77 11.05 -10.85
N ASP A 102 -4.09 10.00 -10.11
CA ASP A 102 -3.22 9.30 -9.16
C ASP A 102 -1.95 8.72 -9.83
N ASP A 103 -0.82 9.45 -9.87
CA ASP A 103 0.51 8.85 -9.74
C ASP A 103 1.61 9.91 -9.49
N GLU A 104 2.66 9.46 -8.79
CA GLU A 104 3.92 10.14 -8.41
C GLU A 104 3.98 10.95 -7.10
N THR A 105 4.71 10.39 -6.11
CA THR A 105 5.22 11.08 -4.92
C THR A 105 6.75 10.96 -4.88
N PRO A 106 7.51 12.01 -4.52
CA PRO A 106 8.95 11.90 -4.25
C PRO A 106 9.27 11.36 -2.84
N GLN A 107 10.39 10.66 -2.73
CA GLN A 107 10.90 9.98 -1.52
C GLN A 107 11.31 10.94 -0.38
N ALA A 108 10.91 10.60 0.85
CA ALA A 108 11.56 11.05 2.10
C ALA A 108 11.41 9.99 3.23
N ALA A 109 12.37 10.04 4.16
CA ALA A 109 12.92 8.98 5.03
C ALA A 109 11.98 8.30 6.06
N GLN A 110 12.39 7.08 6.46
CA GLN A 110 11.71 6.13 7.37
C GLN A 110 11.77 6.54 8.86
N ALA A 111 10.65 6.34 9.56
CA ALA A 111 10.53 6.43 11.02
C ALA A 111 10.29 5.01 11.62
N PRO A 112 10.63 4.77 12.91
CA PRO A 112 10.67 3.43 13.50
C PRO A 112 9.27 2.86 13.82
N VAL A 113 9.18 1.53 13.73
CA VAL A 113 7.98 0.71 13.94
C VAL A 113 7.49 0.85 15.40
N ALA A 114 6.26 1.33 15.56
CA ALA A 114 5.54 1.34 16.83
C ALA A 114 4.94 -0.04 17.16
N SER A 115 4.89 -0.36 18.45
CA SER A 115 4.39 -1.59 19.05
C SER A 115 2.91 -1.89 18.74
N ASP A 116 2.58 -3.18 18.82
CA ASP A 116 1.29 -3.80 18.49
C ASP A 116 0.06 -2.97 18.89
N PRO A 117 -0.92 -2.78 18.00
CA PRO A 117 -2.20 -2.20 18.38
C PRO A 117 -3.01 -3.19 19.22
N GLU A 118 -3.57 -2.69 20.33
CA GLU A 118 -4.63 -3.36 21.08
C GLU A 118 -5.81 -3.73 20.15
N PRO A 119 -6.52 -4.84 20.42
CA PRO A 119 -7.61 -5.29 19.58
C PRO A 119 -8.81 -4.35 19.73
N GLU A 120 -8.94 -3.39 18.82
CA GLU A 120 -10.14 -2.59 18.66
C GLU A 120 -11.30 -3.45 18.12
N ALA A 121 -12.53 -3.07 18.49
CA ALA A 121 -13.76 -3.81 18.31
C ALA A 121 -13.86 -4.52 16.94
N LYS A 122 -14.04 -5.85 17.00
CA LYS A 122 -14.30 -6.71 15.85
C LYS A 122 -15.38 -6.09 14.96
N ALA A 123 -15.05 -5.80 13.71
CA ALA A 123 -16.03 -5.47 12.70
C ALA A 123 -17.08 -6.60 12.65
N GLU A 124 -18.35 -6.25 12.82
CA GLU A 124 -19.44 -7.23 12.68
C GLU A 124 -19.30 -7.96 11.33
N PRO A 125 -19.52 -9.29 11.29
CA PRO A 125 -19.47 -10.02 10.04
C PRO A 125 -20.42 -9.37 9.04
N SER A 126 -19.87 -8.91 7.91
CA SER A 126 -20.66 -8.33 6.84
C SER A 126 -21.73 -9.35 6.44
N PRO A 127 -23.03 -9.00 6.50
CA PRO A 127 -24.08 -9.93 6.13
C PRO A 127 -23.93 -10.33 4.67
N LYS A 128 -24.44 -11.52 4.30
CA LYS A 128 -24.44 -12.00 2.91
C LYS A 128 -24.98 -10.88 2.01
N ALA A 129 -24.10 -10.37 1.13
CA ALA A 129 -24.40 -9.25 0.28
C ALA A 129 -25.61 -9.56 -0.61
N GLY A 130 -26.61 -8.68 -0.61
CA GLY A 130 -27.86 -8.83 -1.38
C GLY A 130 -29.12 -9.15 -0.57
N ALA A 131 -29.05 -9.25 0.76
CA ALA A 131 -30.21 -9.57 1.60
C ALA A 131 -31.06 -8.37 2.06
N ARG A 132 -30.52 -7.13 2.03
CA ARG A 132 -31.22 -5.95 2.55
C ARG A 132 -31.94 -5.17 1.44
N SER A 133 -33.14 -4.70 1.74
CA SER A 133 -33.89 -3.77 0.88
C SER A 133 -33.21 -2.39 0.81
N PRO A 134 -33.49 -1.60 -0.24
CA PRO A 134 -33.01 -0.22 -0.32
C PRO A 134 -33.39 0.66 0.89
N ALA A 135 -34.60 0.46 1.45
CA ALA A 135 -35.08 1.22 2.59
C ALA A 135 -34.28 0.92 3.87
N GLU A 136 -33.95 -0.36 4.11
CA GLU A 136 -33.14 -0.78 5.26
C GLU A 136 -31.72 -0.22 5.17
N VAL A 137 -31.07 -0.32 4.01
CA VAL A 137 -29.72 0.24 3.82
C VAL A 137 -29.73 1.76 3.98
N ALA A 138 -30.71 2.46 3.42
CA ALA A 138 -30.85 3.90 3.63
C ALA A 138 -31.07 4.27 5.11
N ALA A 139 -31.80 3.44 5.87
CA ALA A 139 -31.96 3.65 7.31
C ALA A 139 -30.65 3.45 8.09
N LEU A 140 -29.85 2.44 7.74
CA LEU A 140 -28.52 2.22 8.33
C LEU A 140 -27.59 3.41 8.07
N ILE A 141 -27.55 3.90 6.84
CA ILE A 141 -26.73 5.06 6.43
C ILE A 141 -27.13 6.30 7.23
N ARG A 142 -28.43 6.61 7.28
CA ARG A 142 -28.93 7.76 8.06
C ARG A 142 -28.58 7.64 9.55
N LYS A 143 -28.78 6.46 10.14
CA LYS A 143 -28.49 6.22 11.57
C LYS A 143 -27.00 6.40 11.87
N ALA A 144 -26.13 5.78 11.08
CA ALA A 144 -24.69 5.83 11.29
C ALA A 144 -24.13 7.23 11.05
N GLY A 145 -24.54 7.90 9.97
CA GLY A 145 -24.04 9.23 9.63
C GLY A 145 -24.53 10.36 10.54
N ALA A 146 -25.71 10.20 11.16
CA ALA A 146 -26.25 11.18 12.11
C ALA A 146 -25.62 11.12 13.50
N THR A 147 -24.76 10.13 13.78
CA THR A 147 -24.14 9.94 15.09
C THR A 147 -22.62 9.79 14.96
N PRO A 148 -21.82 10.45 15.82
CA PRO A 148 -20.38 10.19 15.89
C PRO A 148 -20.10 8.71 16.22
N PRO A 149 -18.98 8.14 15.74
CA PRO A 149 -18.52 6.82 16.18
C PRO A 149 -18.30 6.76 17.70
N GLU A 150 -18.36 5.57 18.30
CA GLU A 150 -18.20 5.40 19.76
C GLU A 150 -16.86 5.94 20.30
N TRP A 151 -15.79 5.82 19.52
CA TRP A 151 -14.46 6.32 19.88
C TRP A 151 -14.30 7.84 19.76
N TYR A 152 -15.28 8.54 19.21
CA TYR A 152 -15.13 9.94 18.79
C TYR A 152 -14.81 10.89 19.93
N GLU A 153 -15.56 10.81 21.04
CA GLU A 153 -15.36 11.67 22.21
C GLU A 153 -14.05 11.34 22.97
N ALA A 154 -13.64 10.08 22.93
CA ALA A 154 -12.39 9.64 23.53
C ALA A 154 -11.14 10.01 22.69
N THR A 155 -11.33 10.39 21.42
CA THR A 155 -10.24 10.73 20.52
C THR A 155 -9.91 12.21 20.61
N PRO A 156 -8.70 12.60 21.05
CA PRO A 156 -8.29 13.99 21.11
C PRO A 156 -8.33 14.65 19.72
N LEU A 157 -8.73 15.92 19.69
CA LEU A 157 -8.56 16.77 18.53
C LEU A 157 -7.12 17.31 18.52
N ASP A 158 -6.20 16.54 17.94
CA ASP A 158 -4.79 16.91 17.78
C ASP A 158 -4.41 17.08 16.31
N TYR A 159 -3.94 18.28 15.97
CA TYR A 159 -3.41 18.62 14.65
C TYR A 159 -2.37 19.75 14.76
N PRO A 160 -1.39 19.84 13.84
CA PRO A 160 -0.39 20.89 13.86
C PRO A 160 -1.02 22.28 13.80
N GLN A 161 -0.70 23.13 14.77
CA GLN A 161 -1.20 24.52 14.84
C GLN A 161 -0.74 25.38 13.65
N SER A 162 0.26 24.92 12.92
CA SER A 162 0.76 25.57 11.71
C SER A 162 -0.06 25.28 10.45
N LEU A 163 -1.06 24.38 10.51
CA LEU A 163 -1.90 24.06 9.37
C LEU A 163 -2.73 25.28 8.94
N ASP A 164 -2.73 25.55 7.64
CA ASP A 164 -3.63 26.53 7.05
C ASP A 164 -5.05 25.95 6.99
N LEU A 165 -5.85 26.30 7.99
CA LEU A 165 -7.24 25.88 8.11
C LEU A 165 -8.16 26.53 7.08
N SER A 166 -7.72 27.46 6.24
CA SER A 166 -8.52 27.90 5.07
C SER A 166 -8.57 26.82 3.98
N TRP A 167 -7.61 25.89 4.03
CA TRP A 167 -7.42 24.79 3.09
C TRP A 167 -7.43 25.25 1.62
N PRO A 168 -6.41 25.97 1.14
CA PRO A 168 -6.32 26.27 -0.29
C PRO A 168 -6.19 24.97 -1.09
N GLU A 169 -6.87 24.90 -2.24
CA GLU A 169 -6.81 23.74 -3.14
C GLU A 169 -5.39 23.49 -3.64
N LYS A 170 -4.68 24.56 -4.00
CA LYS A 170 -3.26 24.51 -4.36
C LYS A 170 -2.42 24.80 -3.12
N PRO A 171 -1.65 23.83 -2.60
CA PRO A 171 -0.72 24.10 -1.52
C PRO A 171 0.34 25.11 -1.97
N GLN A 172 0.77 25.97 -1.05
CA GLN A 172 1.83 26.94 -1.29
C GLN A 172 3.21 26.30 -1.01
N GLY A 173 4.12 26.39 -1.97
CA GLY A 173 5.49 25.90 -1.82
C GLY A 173 5.63 24.37 -1.89
N PRO A 174 6.78 23.82 -1.44
CA PRO A 174 7.04 22.39 -1.48
C PRO A 174 6.12 21.60 -0.55
N TRP A 175 6.06 20.28 -0.73
CA TRP A 175 5.29 19.38 0.13
C TRP A 175 5.64 19.58 1.61
N ASN A 176 4.64 19.96 2.40
CA ASN A 176 4.74 20.24 3.81
C ASN A 176 3.43 19.86 4.56
N PRO A 177 3.36 18.64 5.13
CA PRO A 177 2.17 18.16 5.83
C PRO A 177 1.86 18.90 7.13
N SER A 178 2.74 19.79 7.60
CA SER A 178 2.46 20.67 8.74
C SER A 178 1.79 21.99 8.33
N LYS A 179 1.63 22.24 7.02
CA LYS A 179 1.09 23.50 6.49
C LYS A 179 -0.17 23.33 5.65
N ASN A 180 -0.36 22.21 4.96
CA ASN A 180 -1.55 21.95 4.14
C ASN A 180 -2.33 20.73 4.62
N ILE A 181 -3.66 20.87 4.74
CA ILE A 181 -4.55 19.80 5.22
C ILE A 181 -4.52 18.56 4.33
N GLY A 182 -4.53 18.71 3.00
CA GLY A 182 -4.49 17.55 2.10
C GLY A 182 -3.21 16.73 2.27
N GLN A 183 -2.08 17.42 2.39
CA GLN A 183 -0.77 16.79 2.63
C GLN A 183 -0.67 16.17 4.04
N TYR A 184 -1.26 16.81 5.05
CA TYR A 184 -1.39 16.26 6.40
C TYR A 184 -2.17 14.94 6.40
N LEU A 185 -3.35 14.94 5.77
CA LEU A 185 -4.16 13.74 5.65
C LEU A 185 -3.38 12.63 4.92
N TRP A 186 -2.73 12.96 3.81
CA TRP A 186 -1.99 11.99 3.02
C TRP A 186 -0.80 11.36 3.76
N SER A 187 0.13 12.18 4.27
CA SER A 187 1.42 11.71 4.81
C SER A 187 1.44 11.48 6.32
N THR A 188 0.51 12.08 7.07
CA THR A 188 0.49 11.95 8.53
C THR A 188 -0.66 11.09 9.02
N ILE A 189 -1.83 11.17 8.39
CA ILE A 189 -2.99 10.36 8.79
C ILE A 189 -3.00 9.02 8.07
N ASN A 190 -3.10 8.99 6.74
CA ASN A 190 -3.37 7.75 6.02
C ASN A 190 -2.28 6.67 6.23
N GLU A 191 -1.01 7.08 6.30
CA GLU A 191 0.13 6.17 6.48
C GLU A 191 0.18 5.53 7.89
N ASN A 192 -0.58 6.07 8.85
CA ASN A 192 -0.46 5.75 10.27
C ASN A 192 -1.83 5.32 10.88
N PRO A 193 -2.10 4.02 11.03
CA PRO A 193 -3.33 3.48 11.61
C PRO A 193 -3.71 4.08 12.96
N GLY A 194 -2.73 4.26 13.85
CA GLY A 194 -2.94 4.90 15.15
C GLY A 194 -3.40 6.36 15.07
N ARG A 195 -3.31 7.00 13.89
CA ARG A 195 -3.76 8.39 13.64
C ARG A 195 -5.05 8.47 12.83
N TRP A 196 -5.62 7.36 12.36
CA TRP A 196 -6.84 7.41 11.53
C TRP A 196 -8.02 8.05 12.25
N LYS A 197 -8.25 7.67 13.51
CA LYS A 197 -9.31 8.26 14.35
C LYS A 197 -9.10 9.76 14.57
N SER A 198 -7.88 10.19 14.91
CA SER A 198 -7.58 11.61 15.09
C SER A 198 -7.73 12.42 13.81
N GLY A 199 -7.36 11.85 12.66
CA GLY A 199 -7.56 12.49 11.35
C GLY A 199 -9.04 12.67 11.01
N ILE A 200 -9.87 11.65 11.27
CA ILE A 200 -11.32 11.75 11.11
C ILE A 200 -11.92 12.75 12.10
N ARG A 201 -11.47 12.76 13.36
CA ARG A 201 -11.88 13.74 14.37
C ARG A 201 -11.58 15.18 13.92
N PHE A 202 -10.41 15.39 13.32
CA PHE A 202 -10.02 16.66 12.72
C PHE A 202 -10.89 17.06 11.54
N LEU A 203 -11.20 16.14 10.62
CA LEU A 203 -12.11 16.41 9.51
C LEU A 203 -13.52 16.81 9.97
N HIS A 204 -14.04 16.22 11.05
CA HIS A 204 -15.30 16.67 11.64
C HIS A 204 -15.21 18.08 12.24
N HIS A 205 -14.09 18.44 12.86
CA HIS A 205 -13.84 19.81 13.30
C HIS A 205 -13.87 20.79 12.11
N LEU A 206 -13.27 20.41 10.97
CA LEU A 206 -13.28 21.22 9.75
C LEU A 206 -14.68 21.47 9.17
N LEU A 207 -15.66 20.59 9.42
CA LEU A 207 -17.07 20.88 9.07
C LEU A 207 -17.59 22.14 9.76
N THR A 208 -17.17 22.37 11.01
CA THR A 208 -17.57 23.56 11.77
C THR A 208 -16.80 24.79 11.31
N VAL A 209 -15.49 24.64 11.05
CA VAL A 209 -14.62 25.72 10.55
C VAL A 209 -15.12 26.24 9.20
N HIS A 210 -15.57 25.34 8.32
CA HIS A 210 -15.96 25.66 6.94
C HIS A 210 -17.46 25.76 6.72
N LYS A 211 -18.29 25.83 7.77
CA LYS A 211 -19.75 25.87 7.65
C LYS A 211 -20.28 26.97 6.71
N ASP A 212 -19.56 28.09 6.64
CA ASP A 212 -19.91 29.26 5.81
C ASP A 212 -19.10 29.32 4.49
N ASN A 213 -18.34 28.26 4.15
CA ASN A 213 -17.56 28.14 2.92
C ASN A 213 -17.97 26.86 2.16
N PRO A 214 -19.02 26.91 1.32
CA PRO A 214 -19.61 25.72 0.71
C PRO A 214 -18.65 24.85 -0.13
N PRO A 215 -17.74 25.40 -0.95
CA PRO A 215 -16.75 24.60 -1.67
C PRO A 215 -15.85 23.78 -0.74
N VAL A 216 -15.30 24.40 0.29
CA VAL A 216 -14.39 23.71 1.22
C VAL A 216 -15.16 22.76 2.15
N LEU A 217 -16.39 23.11 2.53
CA LEU A 217 -17.28 22.21 3.26
C LEU A 217 -17.56 20.94 2.46
N THR A 218 -17.85 21.06 1.17
CA THR A 218 -18.10 19.92 0.27
C THR A 218 -16.87 19.02 0.16
N ARG A 219 -15.67 19.59 -0.02
CA ARG A 219 -14.42 18.83 -0.02
C ARG A 219 -14.11 18.17 1.33
N THR A 220 -14.50 18.82 2.43
CA THR A 220 -14.36 18.24 3.79
C THR A 220 -15.27 17.03 3.95
N MET A 221 -16.53 17.12 3.51
CA MET A 221 -17.46 15.98 3.49
C MET A 221 -16.94 14.84 2.62
N GLU A 222 -16.39 15.15 1.44
CA GLU A 222 -15.80 14.13 0.57
C GLU A 222 -14.58 13.46 1.22
N SER A 223 -13.76 14.21 1.93
CA SER A 223 -12.59 13.68 2.64
C SER A 223 -12.99 12.82 3.84
N LEU A 224 -14.09 13.14 4.53
CA LEU A 224 -14.70 12.27 5.53
C LEU A 224 -15.17 10.96 4.91
N ALA A 225 -15.88 11.02 3.78
CA ALA A 225 -16.36 9.84 3.07
C ALA A 225 -15.19 8.91 2.70
N ASN A 226 -14.14 9.47 2.10
CA ASN A 226 -12.91 8.75 1.74
C ASN A 226 -12.21 8.15 2.97
N SER A 227 -12.15 8.88 4.10
CA SER A 227 -11.50 8.40 5.31
C SER A 227 -12.26 7.23 5.95
N TYR A 228 -13.60 7.33 6.06
CA TYR A 228 -14.42 6.23 6.56
C TYR A 228 -14.34 5.01 5.64
N PHE A 229 -14.31 5.21 4.32
CA PHE A 229 -14.23 4.13 3.35
C PHE A 229 -12.87 3.43 3.36
N ASN A 230 -11.78 4.17 3.17
CA ASN A 230 -10.44 3.61 3.00
C ASN A 230 -9.85 3.14 4.34
N LEU A 231 -9.94 3.96 5.38
CA LEU A 231 -9.22 3.74 6.64
C LEU A 231 -10.03 2.85 7.58
N MET A 232 -11.33 3.10 7.72
CA MET A 232 -12.15 2.43 8.72
C MET A 232 -13.02 1.28 8.18
N GLN A 233 -13.22 1.21 6.85
CA GLN A 233 -14.27 0.39 6.22
C GLN A 233 -15.66 0.58 6.87
N ASP A 234 -15.95 1.80 7.37
CA ASP A 234 -17.28 2.17 7.85
C ASP A 234 -18.14 2.58 6.66
N TRP A 235 -18.68 1.57 5.96
CA TRP A 235 -19.45 1.75 4.73
C TRP A 235 -20.69 2.64 4.92
N ALA A 236 -21.32 2.60 6.10
CA ALA A 236 -22.52 3.37 6.37
C ALA A 236 -22.20 4.87 6.49
N ARG A 237 -21.15 5.24 7.24
CA ARG A 237 -20.72 6.65 7.35
C ARG A 237 -20.08 7.15 6.06
N ALA A 238 -19.32 6.31 5.36
CA ALA A 238 -18.78 6.66 4.04
C ALA A 238 -19.91 7.01 3.05
N ALA A 239 -20.92 6.14 2.93
CA ALA A 239 -22.08 6.38 2.08
C ALA A 239 -22.83 7.65 2.48
N PHE A 240 -23.05 7.89 3.78
CA PHE A 240 -23.72 9.09 4.26
C PHE A 240 -23.04 10.37 3.77
N TRP A 241 -21.71 10.44 3.91
CA TRP A 241 -20.98 11.63 3.51
C TRP A 241 -20.94 11.81 1.98
N TRP A 242 -20.80 10.74 1.20
CA TRP A 242 -20.93 10.86 -0.26
C TRP A 242 -22.34 11.20 -0.73
N GLU A 243 -23.39 10.70 -0.07
CA GLU A 243 -24.77 11.10 -0.34
C GLU A 243 -24.96 12.60 -0.06
N LYS A 244 -24.37 13.14 1.01
CA LYS A 244 -24.35 14.58 1.27
C LYS A 244 -23.60 15.36 0.18
N VAL A 245 -22.41 14.91 -0.21
CA VAL A 245 -21.66 15.54 -1.32
C VAL A 245 -22.47 15.52 -2.61
N ALA A 246 -23.19 14.43 -2.90
CA ALA A 246 -24.03 14.30 -4.09
C ALA A 246 -25.21 15.31 -4.12
N THR A 247 -25.61 15.85 -2.97
CA THR A 247 -26.59 16.96 -2.92
C THR A 247 -25.99 18.32 -3.25
N CYS A 248 -24.66 18.45 -3.12
CA CYS A 248 -23.92 19.69 -3.36
C CYS A 248 -23.31 19.73 -4.77
N GLN A 249 -22.85 18.58 -5.28
CA GLN A 249 -22.17 18.47 -6.57
C GLN A 249 -22.25 17.05 -7.15
N LYS A 250 -21.95 16.90 -8.44
CA LYS A 250 -21.80 15.59 -9.07
C LYS A 250 -20.56 14.88 -8.52
N LEU A 251 -20.72 13.61 -8.14
CA LEU A 251 -19.59 12.78 -7.74
C LEU A 251 -18.68 12.45 -8.93
N SER A 252 -17.37 12.34 -8.67
CA SER A 252 -16.43 11.76 -9.63
C SER A 252 -16.80 10.32 -9.95
N VAL A 253 -16.29 9.78 -11.07
CA VAL A 253 -16.51 8.37 -11.44
C VAL A 253 -16.04 7.45 -10.31
N SER A 254 -14.84 7.70 -9.77
CA SER A 254 -14.27 6.92 -8.67
C SER A 254 -15.15 6.95 -7.40
N ASN A 255 -15.63 8.12 -6.98
CA ASN A 255 -16.49 8.21 -5.80
C ASN A 255 -17.89 7.61 -6.04
N THR A 256 -18.40 7.68 -7.28
CA THR A 256 -19.65 7.02 -7.66
C THR A 256 -19.52 5.50 -7.50
N VAL A 257 -18.41 4.91 -7.97
CA VAL A 257 -18.11 3.48 -7.80
C VAL A 257 -17.93 3.13 -6.32
N ARG A 258 -17.22 3.95 -5.52
CA ARG A 258 -17.04 3.70 -4.08
C ARG A 258 -18.35 3.80 -3.29
N LEU A 259 -19.25 4.73 -3.65
CA LEU A 259 -20.59 4.81 -3.08
C LEU A 259 -21.42 3.55 -3.43
N ALA A 260 -21.33 3.07 -4.67
CA ALA A 260 -21.94 1.81 -5.06
C ALA A 260 -21.38 0.62 -4.26
N GLU A 261 -20.07 0.58 -4.02
CA GLU A 261 -19.46 -0.44 -3.16
C GLU A 261 -20.00 -0.36 -1.73
N CYS A 262 -20.16 0.84 -1.15
CA CYS A 262 -20.77 0.97 0.17
C CYS A 262 -22.17 0.34 0.21
N TYR A 263 -23.02 0.62 -0.78
CA TYR A 263 -24.36 0.04 -0.85
C TYR A 263 -24.33 -1.49 -0.93
N TRP A 264 -23.42 -2.05 -1.73
CA TRP A 264 -23.28 -3.50 -1.84
C TRP A 264 -22.75 -4.12 -0.54
N ARG A 265 -21.72 -3.54 0.08
CA ARG A 265 -21.16 -3.99 1.37
C ARG A 265 -22.18 -3.88 2.52
N LEU A 266 -23.08 -2.91 2.46
CA LEU A 266 -24.22 -2.79 3.39
C LEU A 266 -25.36 -3.77 3.07
N GLY A 267 -25.26 -4.54 1.99
CA GLY A 267 -26.15 -5.65 1.68
C GLY A 267 -27.21 -5.37 0.61
N SER A 268 -27.15 -4.24 -0.11
CA SER A 268 -28.10 -3.92 -1.19
C SER A 268 -27.41 -3.90 -2.56
N LYS A 269 -27.42 -5.04 -3.25
CA LYS A 269 -26.99 -5.14 -4.66
C LYS A 269 -27.86 -4.24 -5.56
N ALA A 270 -29.14 -4.07 -5.25
CA ALA A 270 -30.05 -3.22 -6.03
C ALA A 270 -29.60 -1.76 -6.04
N MET A 271 -29.27 -1.18 -4.88
CA MET A 271 -28.75 0.19 -4.78
C MET A 271 -27.39 0.33 -5.46
N ALA A 272 -26.49 -0.65 -5.27
CA ALA A 272 -25.19 -0.65 -5.91
C ALA A 272 -25.29 -0.68 -7.44
N VAL A 273 -26.11 -1.57 -8.00
CA VAL A 273 -26.36 -1.65 -9.44
C VAL A 273 -26.97 -0.35 -9.97
N ALA A 274 -27.94 0.24 -9.26
CA ALA A 274 -28.52 1.52 -9.66
C ALA A 274 -27.47 2.64 -9.72
N LYS A 275 -26.61 2.73 -8.70
CA LYS A 275 -25.51 3.70 -8.65
C LYS A 275 -24.45 3.45 -9.75
N MET A 276 -24.13 2.18 -10.04
CA MET A 276 -23.19 1.82 -11.11
C MET A 276 -23.69 2.19 -12.52
N ARG A 277 -25.01 2.28 -12.74
CA ARG A 277 -25.55 2.72 -14.04
C ARG A 277 -25.19 4.17 -14.37
N GLU A 278 -24.93 5.01 -13.36
CA GLU A 278 -24.48 6.40 -13.55
C GLU A 278 -23.09 6.47 -14.21
N VAL A 279 -22.34 5.36 -14.22
CA VAL A 279 -21.00 5.25 -14.79
C VAL A 279 -20.90 4.17 -15.89
N ASP A 280 -22.01 3.71 -16.47
CA ASP A 280 -22.01 2.66 -17.51
C ASP A 280 -21.19 3.05 -18.78
N GLY A 281 -20.94 4.34 -19.00
CA GLY A 281 -20.08 4.84 -20.09
C GLY A 281 -18.57 4.81 -19.79
N TYR A 282 -18.17 4.42 -18.58
CA TYR A 282 -16.77 4.38 -18.14
C TYR A 282 -16.29 2.95 -17.94
N VAL A 283 -15.00 2.75 -18.11
CA VAL A 283 -14.31 1.48 -17.84
C VAL A 283 -13.04 1.77 -17.05
N SER A 284 -12.83 1.00 -15.98
CA SER A 284 -11.60 1.01 -15.18
C SER A 284 -11.49 -0.32 -14.42
N ALA A 285 -10.29 -0.65 -13.92
CA ALA A 285 -10.10 -1.84 -13.09
C ALA A 285 -11.00 -1.82 -11.83
N GLY A 286 -11.29 -0.65 -11.25
CA GLY A 286 -12.21 -0.51 -10.12
C GLY A 286 -13.66 -0.86 -10.47
N ILE A 287 -14.13 -0.45 -11.66
CA ILE A 287 -15.47 -0.82 -12.17
C ILE A 287 -15.53 -2.33 -12.43
N VAL A 288 -14.51 -2.90 -13.06
CA VAL A 288 -14.40 -4.35 -13.31
C VAL A 288 -14.45 -5.13 -12.00
N LYS A 289 -13.65 -4.73 -11.00
CA LYS A 289 -13.59 -5.34 -9.67
C LYS A 289 -14.96 -5.36 -9.01
N LEU A 290 -15.65 -4.21 -8.94
CA LEU A 290 -16.92 -4.14 -8.23
C LEU A 290 -18.01 -5.00 -8.90
N TRP A 291 -18.10 -5.00 -10.24
CA TRP A 291 -19.02 -5.91 -10.93
C TRP A 291 -18.71 -7.39 -10.65
N SER A 292 -17.43 -7.75 -10.61
CA SER A 292 -16.98 -9.10 -10.25
C SER A 292 -17.40 -9.49 -8.83
N GLU A 293 -17.16 -8.63 -7.84
CA GLU A 293 -17.50 -8.86 -6.43
C GLU A 293 -19.02 -8.90 -6.19
N MET A 294 -19.80 -8.16 -6.99
CA MET A 294 -21.27 -8.26 -7.00
C MET A 294 -21.80 -9.54 -7.65
N GLY A 295 -20.93 -10.46 -8.07
CA GLY A 295 -21.31 -11.74 -8.68
C GLY A 295 -21.72 -11.63 -10.15
N GLU A 296 -21.18 -10.65 -10.88
CA GLU A 296 -21.42 -10.46 -12.32
C GLU A 296 -20.12 -10.68 -13.14
N PRO A 297 -19.48 -11.86 -13.07
CA PRO A 297 -18.17 -12.11 -13.67
C PRO A 297 -18.16 -11.90 -15.19
N GLU A 298 -19.23 -12.27 -15.90
CA GLU A 298 -19.31 -12.10 -17.36
C GLU A 298 -19.43 -10.63 -17.78
N LYS A 299 -20.09 -9.78 -16.97
CA LYS A 299 -20.10 -8.33 -17.20
C LYS A 299 -18.70 -7.76 -16.92
N ALA A 300 -18.07 -8.17 -15.83
CA ALA A 300 -16.72 -7.73 -15.47
C ALA A 300 -15.69 -8.11 -16.55
N LEU A 301 -15.74 -9.33 -17.08
CA LEU A 301 -14.84 -9.80 -18.16
C LEU A 301 -15.04 -9.02 -19.47
N ARG A 302 -16.28 -8.67 -19.82
CA ARG A 302 -16.54 -7.81 -20.99
C ARG A 302 -15.95 -6.41 -20.83
N LEU A 303 -16.07 -5.82 -19.65
CA LEU A 303 -15.48 -4.51 -19.33
C LEU A 303 -13.95 -4.57 -19.36
N ALA A 304 -13.35 -5.61 -18.80
CA ALA A 304 -11.90 -5.84 -18.86
C ALA A 304 -11.40 -6.02 -20.30
N ALA A 305 -12.15 -6.73 -21.15
CA ALA A 305 -11.83 -6.87 -22.58
C ALA A 305 -11.93 -5.54 -23.35
N ALA A 306 -12.76 -4.59 -22.91
CA ALA A 306 -12.79 -3.26 -23.52
C ALA A 306 -11.51 -2.47 -23.23
N MET A 307 -10.82 -2.76 -22.11
CA MET A 307 -9.53 -2.15 -21.76
C MET A 307 -8.37 -2.68 -22.61
N THR A 308 -8.51 -3.84 -23.24
CA THR A 308 -7.46 -4.44 -24.05
C THR A 308 -7.49 -3.99 -25.51
N ARG A 309 -8.38 -3.06 -25.88
CA ARG A 309 -8.41 -2.50 -27.22
C ARG A 309 -7.16 -1.63 -27.43
N PRO A 310 -6.52 -1.70 -28.61
CA PRO A 310 -5.37 -0.85 -28.91
C PRO A 310 -5.73 0.62 -28.70
N ASP A 311 -4.91 1.33 -27.91
CA ASP A 311 -4.96 2.79 -27.84
C ASP A 311 -4.34 3.35 -29.12
N GLU A 312 -4.96 4.36 -29.73
CA GLU A 312 -4.42 5.11 -30.87
C GLU A 312 -3.06 5.74 -30.54
N ARG A 313 -2.78 5.98 -29.25
CA ARG A 313 -1.49 6.49 -28.74
C ARG A 313 -0.40 5.42 -28.59
N GLY A 314 -0.71 4.15 -28.82
CA GLY A 314 0.25 3.04 -28.72
C GLY A 314 0.66 2.67 -27.28
N ASP A 315 -0.08 3.11 -26.26
CA ASP A 315 0.19 2.81 -24.86
C ASP A 315 -0.36 1.43 -24.45
N ALA A 316 0.55 0.50 -24.14
CA ALA A 316 0.20 -0.86 -23.76
C ALA A 316 -0.18 -1.02 -22.26
N SER A 317 -0.05 0.04 -21.44
CA SER A 317 -0.39 -0.01 -20.01
C SER A 317 -1.86 -0.35 -19.77
N TRP A 318 -2.75 0.22 -20.58
CA TRP A 318 -4.19 -0.03 -20.48
C TRP A 318 -4.56 -1.46 -20.83
N ALA A 319 -3.93 -2.02 -21.88
CA ALA A 319 -4.10 -3.41 -22.23
C ALA A 319 -3.54 -4.35 -21.15
N ALA A 320 -2.40 -4.03 -20.56
CA ALA A 320 -1.84 -4.76 -19.43
C ALA A 320 -2.79 -4.75 -18.22
N GLU A 321 -3.37 -3.59 -17.89
CA GLU A 321 -4.33 -3.45 -16.80
C GLU A 321 -5.63 -4.23 -17.09
N GLY A 322 -6.13 -4.20 -18.33
CA GLY A 322 -7.29 -4.98 -18.76
C GLY A 322 -7.08 -6.49 -18.65
N HIS A 323 -5.92 -6.98 -19.08
CA HIS A 323 -5.56 -8.39 -18.93
C HIS A 323 -5.41 -8.78 -17.46
N LEU A 324 -4.78 -7.93 -16.65
CA LEU A 324 -4.63 -8.17 -15.21
C LEU A 324 -5.99 -8.23 -14.52
N ALA A 325 -6.87 -7.25 -14.77
CA ALA A 325 -8.21 -7.20 -14.21
C ALA A 325 -9.04 -8.42 -14.63
N ALA A 326 -8.97 -8.85 -15.90
CA ALA A 326 -9.63 -10.09 -16.33
C ALA A 326 -9.08 -11.33 -15.60
N GLY A 327 -7.76 -11.38 -15.36
CA GLY A 327 -7.14 -12.42 -14.55
C GLY A 327 -7.67 -12.44 -13.12
N ASP A 328 -7.82 -11.26 -12.50
CA ASP A 328 -8.34 -11.10 -11.14
C ASP A 328 -9.79 -11.55 -11.03
N VAL A 329 -10.63 -11.23 -12.03
CA VAL A 329 -12.01 -11.74 -12.11
C VAL A 329 -12.00 -13.27 -12.15
N CYS A 330 -11.24 -13.86 -13.08
CA CYS A 330 -11.16 -15.32 -13.19
C CYS A 330 -10.65 -15.96 -11.90
N ARG A 331 -9.61 -15.41 -11.28
CA ARG A 331 -9.02 -15.91 -10.02
C ARG A 331 -10.03 -15.86 -8.87
N LEU A 332 -10.76 -14.75 -8.73
CA LEU A 332 -11.76 -14.57 -7.67
C LEU A 332 -12.88 -15.61 -7.77
N HIS A 333 -13.31 -15.93 -8.99
CA HIS A 333 -14.39 -16.88 -9.29
C HIS A 333 -13.92 -18.33 -9.51
N GLY A 334 -12.67 -18.66 -9.14
CA GLY A 334 -12.14 -20.03 -9.21
C GLY A 334 -11.83 -20.54 -10.62
N ARG A 335 -11.87 -19.67 -11.65
CA ARG A 335 -11.54 -19.99 -13.05
C ARG A 335 -10.03 -19.92 -13.28
N TYR A 336 -9.27 -20.72 -12.53
CA TYR A 336 -7.80 -20.62 -12.48
C TYR A 336 -7.09 -20.80 -13.83
N PRO A 337 -7.46 -21.74 -14.71
CA PRO A 337 -6.83 -21.86 -16.02
C PRO A 337 -6.97 -20.57 -16.87
N GLU A 338 -8.14 -19.94 -16.81
CA GLU A 338 -8.39 -18.68 -17.50
C GLU A 338 -7.64 -17.51 -16.85
N ALA A 339 -7.55 -17.50 -15.52
CA ALA A 339 -6.76 -16.50 -14.80
C ALA A 339 -5.28 -16.56 -15.21
N LEU A 340 -4.70 -17.76 -15.24
CA LEU A 340 -3.31 -17.98 -15.68
C LEU A 340 -3.09 -17.50 -17.11
N ALA A 341 -4.01 -17.82 -18.04
CA ALA A 341 -3.91 -17.36 -19.42
C ALA A 341 -3.95 -15.83 -19.53
N ARG A 342 -4.79 -15.16 -18.73
CA ARG A 342 -4.88 -13.69 -18.70
C ARG A 342 -3.64 -13.04 -18.09
N TYR A 343 -3.11 -13.59 -16.99
CA TYR A 343 -1.87 -13.09 -16.40
C TYR A 343 -0.66 -13.30 -17.32
N GLN A 344 -0.61 -14.41 -18.05
CA GLN A 344 0.44 -14.65 -19.05
C GLN A 344 0.44 -13.58 -20.15
N LYS A 345 -0.74 -13.10 -20.58
CA LYS A 345 -0.84 -11.98 -21.53
C LYS A 345 -0.23 -10.68 -20.99
N VAL A 346 -0.32 -10.42 -19.68
CA VAL A 346 0.38 -9.28 -19.06
C VAL A 346 1.90 -9.44 -19.18
N LEU A 347 2.42 -10.67 -19.01
CA LEU A 347 3.85 -10.97 -19.14
C LEU A 347 4.37 -10.96 -20.58
N GLU A 348 3.49 -10.97 -21.57
CA GLU A 348 3.85 -10.80 -22.99
C GLU A 348 4.02 -9.31 -23.38
N ILE A 349 3.43 -8.38 -22.61
CA ILE A 349 3.49 -6.94 -22.90
C ILE A 349 4.82 -6.36 -22.42
N GLN A 350 5.62 -5.80 -23.34
CA GLN A 350 6.92 -5.23 -23.00
C GLN A 350 6.78 -3.90 -22.22
N PRO A 351 7.55 -3.69 -21.14
CA PRO A 351 7.55 -2.44 -20.39
C PRO A 351 8.40 -1.38 -21.08
N VAL A 352 7.81 -0.72 -22.08
CA VAL A 352 8.46 0.33 -22.86
C VAL A 352 7.68 1.65 -22.79
N GLY A 353 8.31 2.75 -23.20
CA GLY A 353 7.69 4.07 -23.22
C GLY A 353 7.55 4.72 -21.84
N GLN A 354 6.75 5.80 -21.79
CA GLN A 354 6.60 6.65 -20.60
C GLN A 354 6.01 5.88 -19.41
N ARG A 355 5.16 4.88 -19.66
CA ARG A 355 4.50 4.08 -18.62
C ARG A 355 5.19 2.76 -18.32
N LYS A 356 6.47 2.61 -18.68
CA LYS A 356 7.25 1.37 -18.43
C LYS A 356 7.14 0.89 -16.97
N GLY A 357 7.23 1.81 -16.00
CA GLY A 357 7.21 1.47 -14.57
C GLY A 357 5.84 0.97 -14.11
N GLN A 358 4.75 1.48 -14.70
CA GLN A 358 3.42 0.92 -14.47
C GLN A 358 3.30 -0.49 -15.06
N ILE A 359 3.77 -0.71 -16.29
CA ILE A 359 3.75 -2.03 -16.92
C ILE A 359 4.60 -3.04 -16.13
N GLU A 360 5.78 -2.64 -15.64
CA GLU A 360 6.62 -3.46 -14.76
C GLU A 360 5.88 -3.87 -13.48
N ARG A 361 5.20 -2.92 -12.81
CA ARG A 361 4.37 -3.21 -11.64
C ARG A 361 3.26 -4.21 -11.96
N LEU A 362 2.54 -4.03 -13.07
CA LEU A 362 1.48 -4.94 -13.51
C LEU A 362 2.01 -6.34 -13.83
N ARG A 363 3.17 -6.44 -14.48
CA ARG A 363 3.86 -7.72 -14.77
C ARG A 363 4.29 -8.43 -13.49
N ASN A 364 4.90 -7.72 -12.54
CA ASN A 364 5.30 -8.29 -11.26
C ASN A 364 4.09 -8.81 -10.49
N ARG A 365 2.98 -8.04 -10.48
CA ARG A 365 1.72 -8.45 -9.87
C ARG A 365 1.11 -9.68 -10.57
N ALA A 366 1.13 -9.73 -11.90
CA ALA A 366 0.68 -10.90 -12.66
C ALA A 366 1.51 -12.16 -12.34
N GLN A 367 2.83 -12.04 -12.30
CA GLN A 367 3.74 -13.15 -11.97
C GLN A 367 3.47 -13.68 -10.55
N ALA A 368 3.32 -12.79 -9.56
CA ALA A 368 3.01 -13.17 -8.18
C ALA A 368 1.67 -13.93 -8.07
N ASN A 369 0.65 -13.51 -8.81
CA ASN A 369 -0.63 -14.21 -8.86
C ASN A 369 -0.51 -15.57 -9.57
N ILE A 370 0.26 -15.68 -10.65
CA ILE A 370 0.55 -16.97 -11.32
C ILE A 370 1.19 -17.95 -10.34
N ASP A 371 2.21 -17.51 -9.59
CA ASP A 371 2.93 -18.38 -8.67
C ASP A 371 2.07 -18.80 -7.47
N ALA A 372 1.20 -17.91 -6.98
CA ALA A 372 0.22 -18.26 -5.96
C ALA A 372 -0.82 -19.27 -6.47
N ILE A 373 -1.37 -19.08 -7.67
CA ILE A 373 -2.37 -19.99 -8.25
C ILE A 373 -1.81 -21.41 -8.41
N LYS A 374 -0.55 -21.57 -8.80
CA LYS A 374 0.08 -22.88 -8.97
C LYS A 374 0.06 -23.74 -7.70
N VAL A 375 0.03 -23.12 -6.52
CA VAL A 375 0.01 -23.85 -5.25
C VAL A 375 -1.39 -24.02 -4.67
N TYR A 376 -2.39 -23.29 -5.15
CA TYR A 376 -3.73 -23.25 -4.59
C TYR A 376 -4.42 -24.62 -4.47
N ASP A 377 -4.31 -25.49 -5.48
CA ASP A 377 -4.97 -26.81 -5.44
C ASP A 377 -4.17 -27.86 -4.67
N ALA A 378 -2.87 -27.63 -4.49
CA ALA A 378 -2.02 -28.51 -3.71
C ALA A 378 -2.12 -28.24 -2.20
N LEU A 379 -2.54 -27.04 -1.79
CA LEU A 379 -2.62 -26.64 -0.38
C LEU A 379 -3.61 -27.48 0.41
N ASP A 380 -3.09 -28.32 1.31
CA ASP A 380 -3.83 -29.01 2.35
C ASP A 380 -3.27 -28.63 3.73
N LEU A 381 -4.05 -27.87 4.51
CA LEU A 381 -3.64 -27.40 5.83
C LEU A 381 -3.32 -28.55 6.80
N LYS A 382 -3.92 -29.74 6.61
CA LYS A 382 -3.64 -30.91 7.47
C LYS A 382 -2.25 -31.49 7.26
N ARG A 383 -1.61 -31.16 6.13
CA ARG A 383 -0.25 -31.56 5.78
C ARG A 383 0.79 -30.53 6.16
N ILE A 384 0.38 -29.44 6.80
CA ILE A 384 1.27 -28.40 7.30
C ILE A 384 1.45 -28.64 8.80
N PRO A 385 2.69 -28.87 9.28
CA PRO A 385 2.95 -29.00 10.70
C PRO A 385 2.55 -27.75 11.48
N ASP A 386 2.39 -27.91 12.79
CA ASP A 386 2.23 -26.77 13.68
C ASP A 386 3.50 -25.91 13.68
N GLY A 387 3.36 -24.60 13.55
CA GLY A 387 4.51 -23.70 13.47
C GLY A 387 4.20 -22.31 12.94
N ALA A 388 5.24 -21.49 12.83
CA ALA A 388 5.19 -20.16 12.26
C ALA A 388 6.04 -20.09 10.98
N TYR A 389 5.41 -19.69 9.88
CA TYR A 389 5.99 -19.70 8.54
C TYR A 389 6.04 -18.29 7.97
N ARG A 390 7.17 -17.95 7.32
CA ARG A 390 7.37 -16.63 6.74
C ARG A 390 7.54 -16.73 5.23
N ALA A 391 6.97 -15.78 4.53
CA ALA A 391 7.22 -15.62 3.11
C ALA A 391 7.01 -14.17 2.70
N THR A 392 7.59 -13.83 1.55
CA THR A 392 7.48 -12.52 0.93
C THR A 392 6.76 -12.59 -0.41
N SER A 393 6.07 -11.51 -0.75
CA SER A 393 5.53 -11.24 -2.09
C SER A 393 5.78 -9.78 -2.48
N VAL A 394 5.67 -9.48 -3.77
CA VAL A 394 5.78 -8.12 -4.28
C VAL A 394 4.52 -7.32 -3.91
N SER A 395 4.71 -6.13 -3.36
CA SER A 395 3.64 -5.18 -3.01
C SER A 395 3.77 -3.88 -3.83
N TYR A 396 3.06 -2.83 -3.45
CA TYR A 396 3.00 -1.57 -4.22
C TYR A 396 4.35 -0.85 -4.28
N ALA A 397 4.99 -0.62 -3.13
CA ALA A 397 6.22 0.16 -3.02
C ALA A 397 7.48 -0.71 -2.86
N GLY A 398 7.31 -1.99 -2.52
CA GLY A 398 8.41 -2.91 -2.26
C GLY A 398 7.90 -4.29 -1.84
N PRO A 399 8.78 -5.21 -1.40
CA PRO A 399 8.36 -6.51 -0.90
C PRO A 399 7.61 -6.39 0.43
N LEU A 400 6.56 -7.18 0.58
CA LEU A 400 5.80 -7.35 1.82
C LEU A 400 6.06 -8.76 2.38
N GLU A 401 6.33 -8.86 3.67
CA GLU A 401 6.52 -10.12 4.41
C GLU A 401 5.31 -10.41 5.30
N VAL A 402 4.86 -11.67 5.29
CA VAL A 402 3.88 -12.18 6.24
C VAL A 402 4.50 -13.25 7.14
N THR A 403 3.96 -13.36 8.35
CA THR A 403 4.13 -14.50 9.26
C THR A 403 2.78 -15.19 9.44
N VAL A 404 2.71 -16.48 9.10
CA VAL A 404 1.52 -17.33 9.18
C VAL A 404 1.72 -18.36 10.28
N SER A 405 0.84 -18.38 11.28
CA SER A 405 0.87 -19.42 12.33
C SER A 405 -0.17 -20.49 12.01
N VAL A 406 0.27 -21.75 11.99
CA VAL A 406 -0.59 -22.93 11.80
C VAL A 406 -0.57 -23.76 13.08
N ALA A 407 -1.75 -24.21 13.52
CA ALA A 407 -1.87 -25.18 14.61
C ALA A 407 -3.05 -26.12 14.36
N ALA A 408 -2.89 -27.40 14.65
CA ALA A 408 -3.91 -28.43 14.50
C ALA A 408 -4.59 -28.42 13.10
N GLY A 409 -3.80 -28.18 12.05
CA GLY A 409 -4.28 -28.11 10.67
C GLY A 409 -5.16 -26.89 10.35
N ARG A 410 -5.03 -25.80 11.11
CA ARG A 410 -5.75 -24.52 10.90
C ARG A 410 -4.80 -23.33 10.86
N ILE A 411 -5.20 -22.29 10.13
CA ILE A 411 -4.53 -20.98 10.14
C ILE A 411 -4.99 -20.23 11.39
N GLU A 412 -4.13 -20.12 12.38
CA GLU A 412 -4.44 -19.44 13.64
C GLU A 412 -4.22 -17.92 13.53
N SER A 413 -3.19 -17.49 12.79
CA SER A 413 -3.00 -16.06 12.51
C SER A 413 -2.20 -15.82 11.23
N VAL A 414 -2.46 -14.67 10.63
CA VAL A 414 -1.65 -14.07 9.57
C VAL A 414 -1.27 -12.67 10.05
N ARG A 415 0.02 -12.33 10.04
CA ARG A 415 0.50 -10.99 10.41
C ARG A 415 1.44 -10.47 9.34
N VAL A 416 1.33 -9.18 9.01
CA VAL A 416 2.29 -8.51 8.14
C VAL A 416 3.47 -8.04 8.99
N SER A 417 4.65 -8.59 8.78
CA SER A 417 5.84 -8.34 9.60
C SER A 417 6.79 -7.28 9.02
N ARG A 418 6.75 -7.06 7.70
CA ARG A 418 7.55 -6.04 7.02
C ARG A 418 6.82 -5.55 5.77
N TYR A 419 6.78 -4.25 5.55
CA TYR A 419 6.18 -3.64 4.36
C TYR A 419 6.80 -2.26 4.11
N GLU A 420 6.69 -1.78 2.86
CA GLU A 420 7.18 -0.46 2.43
C GLU A 420 6.05 0.43 1.89
N ASP A 421 4.85 -0.15 1.73
CA ASP A 421 3.66 0.56 1.27
C ASP A 421 3.25 1.62 2.28
N LYS A 422 2.90 2.81 1.79
CA LYS A 422 2.46 3.94 2.61
C LYS A 422 0.95 4.10 2.64
N GLN A 423 0.28 3.78 1.54
CA GLN A 423 -1.19 3.87 1.41
C GLN A 423 -1.79 2.46 1.37
N TYR A 424 -1.53 1.66 2.41
CA TYR A 424 -2.08 0.31 2.53
C TYR A 424 -3.52 0.29 3.03
N TYR A 425 -4.03 1.44 3.53
CA TYR A 425 -5.39 1.58 4.04
C TYR A 425 -5.72 0.44 5.02
N ASN A 426 -6.95 -0.07 5.03
CA ASN A 426 -7.31 -1.17 5.92
C ASN A 426 -6.82 -2.58 5.45
N SER A 427 -5.97 -2.69 4.41
CA SER A 427 -5.60 -4.00 3.85
C SER A 427 -4.74 -4.87 4.78
N LEU A 428 -3.84 -4.25 5.57
CA LEU A 428 -2.98 -4.98 6.50
C LEU A 428 -3.75 -5.60 7.68
N LEU A 429 -5.00 -5.17 7.92
CA LEU A 429 -5.87 -5.70 8.96
C LEU A 429 -6.94 -6.62 8.35
N ALA A 430 -7.72 -6.10 7.40
CA ALA A 430 -8.89 -6.80 6.87
C ALA A 430 -8.53 -8.06 6.07
N VAL A 431 -7.41 -8.08 5.34
CA VAL A 431 -7.06 -9.25 4.49
C VAL A 431 -6.59 -10.43 5.35
N PRO A 432 -5.67 -10.27 6.32
CA PRO A 432 -5.36 -11.32 7.29
C PRO A 432 -6.59 -11.90 8.00
N GLU A 433 -7.50 -11.05 8.48
CA GLU A 433 -8.73 -11.49 9.14
C GLU A 433 -9.60 -12.35 8.23
N ARG A 434 -9.76 -11.94 6.96
CA ARG A 434 -10.52 -12.71 5.96
C ARG A 434 -9.89 -14.09 5.70
N ILE A 435 -8.56 -14.17 5.62
CA ILE A 435 -7.85 -15.44 5.42
C ILE A 435 -8.08 -16.38 6.61
N VAL A 436 -7.92 -15.87 7.84
CA VAL A 436 -8.15 -16.65 9.07
C VAL A 436 -9.61 -17.07 9.16
N ALA A 437 -10.57 -16.17 8.95
CA ALA A 437 -11.99 -16.50 9.01
C ALA A 437 -12.39 -17.56 7.97
N LYS A 438 -11.82 -17.48 6.76
CA LYS A 438 -12.12 -18.42 5.67
C LYS A 438 -11.33 -19.73 5.75
N GLN A 439 -10.25 -19.76 6.54
CA GLN A 439 -9.26 -20.84 6.57
C GLN A 439 -8.74 -21.17 5.16
N SER A 440 -8.57 -20.13 4.32
CA SER A 440 -8.19 -20.28 2.92
C SER A 440 -7.63 -18.99 2.35
N VAL A 441 -6.70 -19.12 1.39
CA VAL A 441 -6.22 -18.02 0.54
C VAL A 441 -7.06 -17.87 -0.74
N LYS A 442 -7.97 -18.81 -1.03
CA LYS A 442 -8.82 -18.80 -2.23
C LYS A 442 -10.01 -17.87 -2.07
N GLY A 443 -10.33 -17.09 -3.11
CA GLY A 443 -11.52 -16.23 -3.17
C GLY A 443 -11.56 -15.18 -2.05
N ILE A 444 -10.40 -14.60 -1.71
CA ILE A 444 -10.30 -13.48 -0.78
C ILE A 444 -10.41 -12.19 -1.58
N ASP A 445 -11.43 -11.40 -1.29
CA ASP A 445 -11.63 -10.07 -1.89
C ASP A 445 -10.50 -9.12 -1.45
N ALA A 446 -9.99 -8.35 -2.40
CA ALA A 446 -9.02 -7.30 -2.13
C ALA A 446 -9.70 -6.03 -1.59
N VAL A 447 -9.01 -5.29 -0.72
CA VAL A 447 -9.47 -3.98 -0.26
C VAL A 447 -9.35 -2.97 -1.39
N THR A 448 -10.45 -2.28 -1.71
CA THR A 448 -10.47 -1.23 -2.74
C THR A 448 -9.46 -0.13 -2.39
N CYS A 449 -8.75 0.37 -3.41
CA CYS A 449 -7.60 1.28 -3.29
C CYS A 449 -6.31 0.68 -2.69
N ALA A 450 -6.33 -0.57 -2.20
CA ALA A 450 -5.15 -1.29 -1.72
C ALA A 450 -5.05 -2.70 -2.34
N THR A 451 -5.39 -2.83 -3.63
CA THR A 451 -5.48 -4.14 -4.30
C THR A 451 -4.14 -4.84 -4.37
N ILE A 452 -3.07 -4.12 -4.73
CA ILE A 452 -1.72 -4.69 -4.86
C ILE A 452 -1.24 -5.22 -3.51
N THR A 453 -1.38 -4.42 -2.44
CA THR A 453 -1.04 -4.81 -1.07
C THR A 453 -1.88 -5.99 -0.58
N SER A 454 -3.19 -5.98 -0.86
CA SER A 454 -4.09 -7.08 -0.50
C SER A 454 -3.67 -8.40 -1.14
N GLU A 455 -3.33 -8.38 -2.42
CA GLU A 455 -2.86 -9.57 -3.12
C GLU A 455 -1.47 -10.01 -2.66
N ALA A 456 -0.57 -9.08 -2.33
CA ALA A 456 0.73 -9.41 -1.76
C ALA A 456 0.58 -10.24 -0.48
N ILE A 457 -0.37 -9.87 0.41
CA ILE A 457 -0.67 -10.62 1.64
C ILE A 457 -1.20 -12.03 1.31
N VAL A 458 -2.15 -12.14 0.38
CA VAL A 458 -2.72 -13.44 -0.04
C VAL A 458 -1.64 -14.33 -0.65
N ASN A 459 -0.83 -13.79 -1.56
CA ASN A 459 0.21 -14.51 -2.29
C ASN A 459 1.35 -14.93 -1.36
N ALA A 460 1.79 -14.04 -0.45
CA ALA A 460 2.80 -14.38 0.55
C ALA A 460 2.28 -15.45 1.51
N THR A 461 1.01 -15.38 1.91
CA THR A 461 0.39 -16.41 2.77
C THR A 461 0.33 -17.76 2.06
N ALA A 462 -0.09 -17.79 0.79
CA ALA A 462 -0.11 -19.01 -0.02
C ALA A 462 1.29 -19.64 -0.14
N LYS A 463 2.32 -18.82 -0.37
CA LYS A 463 3.71 -19.25 -0.45
C LYS A 463 4.24 -19.79 0.89
N ALA A 464 3.93 -19.14 2.01
CA ALA A 464 4.33 -19.60 3.34
C ALA A 464 3.74 -20.97 3.67
N LEU A 465 2.44 -21.15 3.40
CA LEU A 465 1.74 -22.42 3.61
C LEU A 465 2.27 -23.53 2.70
N ALA A 466 2.46 -23.23 1.41
CA ALA A 466 2.94 -24.22 0.43
C ALA A 466 4.37 -24.69 0.74
N GLY A 467 5.25 -23.77 1.15
CA GLY A 467 6.63 -24.11 1.53
C GLY A 467 6.75 -24.94 2.81
N ALA A 468 5.69 -25.00 3.62
CA ALA A 468 5.65 -25.74 4.88
C ALA A 468 5.01 -27.13 4.77
N MET A 469 4.32 -27.41 3.66
CA MET A 469 3.55 -28.63 3.45
C MET A 469 4.46 -29.85 3.26
N LYS A 470 4.15 -30.96 3.95
CA LYS A 470 4.89 -32.23 3.89
C LYS A 470 4.18 -33.29 3.06
#